data_AF-A0A4P7BWX5-F1
#
_entry.id   AF-A0A4P7BWX5-F1
#
_cell.length_a   1.000
_cell.length_b   1.000
_cell.length_c   1.000
_cell.angle_alpha   90.00
_cell.angle_beta   90.00
_cell.angle_gamma   90.00
#
_symmetry.space_group_name_H-M   'P 1'
#
loop_
_entity.id
_entity.type
_entity.pdbx_description
1 polymer ?
#
loop_
_entity_poly.entity_id
_entity_poly.type
_entity_poly.pdbx_seq_one_letter_code
_entity_poly.pdbx_strand_id
1 'polypeptide(L)' 'MIQRLPIELAPEAEELTAPAICGVLAIDEMGDRKWGAKTAHVGRHYLGLMGKVENGVVTVHALWADERLYK' A
#
# COMPACT_ATOMS: atom_id res chain seq x y z
N MET A 1 -15.05 -8.15 -0.84
CA MET A 1 -15.00 -7.87 0.61
C MET A 1 -13.65 -7.20 0.87
N ILE A 2 -13.60 -5.88 0.93
CA ILE A 2 -12.38 -5.14 1.31
C ILE A 2 -12.39 -5.08 2.83
N GLN A 3 -11.41 -5.70 3.48
CA GLN A 3 -11.24 -5.52 4.92
C GLN A 3 -10.78 -4.08 5.14
N ARG A 4 -11.66 -3.24 5.71
CA ARG A 4 -11.26 -1.93 6.21
C ARG A 4 -10.59 -2.15 7.56
N LEU A 5 -9.27 -2.17 7.55
CA LEU A 5 -8.47 -2.04 8.76
C LEU A 5 -8.14 -0.56 8.94
N PRO A 6 -8.25 0.00 10.15
CA PRO A 6 -7.67 1.31 10.43
C PRO A 6 -6.17 1.24 10.12
N ILE A 7 -5.64 2.25 9.44
CA ILE A 7 -4.19 2.43 9.30
C ILE A 7 -3.72 2.97 10.64
N GLU A 8 -3.27 2.08 11.52
CA GLU A 8 -2.61 2.44 12.77
C GLU A 8 -1.12 2.68 12.46
N LEU A 9 -0.65 3.90 12.69
CA LEU A 9 0.78 4.19 12.67
C LEU A 9 1.40 3.57 13.94
N ALA A 10 2.61 3.01 13.82
CA ALA A 10 3.32 2.50 15.01
C ALA A 10 3.50 3.64 16.03
N PRO A 11 3.28 3.41 17.33
CA PRO A 11 3.24 4.48 18.34
C PRO A 11 4.57 5.25 18.47
N GLU A 12 5.71 4.61 18.17
CA GLU A 12 7.02 5.28 18.18
C GLU A 12 7.29 6.15 16.94
N ALA A 13 6.50 5.96 15.87
CA ALA A 13 6.54 6.82 14.69
C ALA A 13 5.67 8.07 14.87
N GLU A 14 4.74 8.08 15.82
CA GLU A 14 3.66 9.06 15.88
C GLU A 14 4.16 10.51 16.08
N GLU A 15 5.27 10.73 16.78
CA GLU A 15 5.86 12.07 16.93
C GLU A 15 6.66 12.53 15.70
N LEU A 16 7.34 11.60 15.02
CA LEU A 16 8.18 11.90 13.85
C LEU A 16 7.41 11.90 12.53
N THR A 17 6.34 11.12 12.43
CA THR A 17 5.47 10.98 11.25
C THR A 17 4.08 11.58 11.45
N ALA A 18 3.87 12.33 12.55
CA ALA A 18 2.68 13.16 12.70
C ALA A 18 2.53 14.08 11.47
N PRO A 19 1.30 14.29 10.97
CA PRO A 19 1.07 15.22 9.87
C PRO A 19 1.58 16.62 10.21
N ALA A 20 2.65 17.03 9.55
CA ALA A 20 3.23 18.37 9.62
C ALA A 20 3.12 19.05 8.25
N ILE A 21 3.10 20.38 8.22
CA ILE A 21 3.01 21.19 6.98
C ILE A 21 4.11 20.83 5.95
N CYS A 22 5.22 20.26 6.40
CA CYS A 22 6.41 20.03 5.59
C CYS A 22 6.52 18.60 5.00
N GLY A 23 5.61 17.68 5.34
CA GLY A 23 5.66 16.28 4.90
C GLY A 23 4.58 15.92 3.88
N VAL A 24 4.82 14.82 3.15
CA VAL A 24 3.92 14.30 2.11
C VAL A 24 3.54 12.86 2.43
N LEU A 25 2.24 12.56 2.38
CA LEU A 25 1.74 11.18 2.41
C LEU A 25 1.69 10.63 0.98
N ALA A 26 2.57 9.67 0.69
CA ALA A 26 2.54 8.88 -0.53
C ALA A 26 1.74 7.59 -0.30
N ILE A 27 0.77 7.32 -1.17
CA ILE A 27 0.03 6.05 -1.20
C ILE A 27 0.28 5.41 -2.55
N ASP A 28 0.72 4.16 -2.52
CA ASP A 28 1.04 3.39 -3.71
C ASP A 28 0.45 1.97 -3.62
N GLU A 29 0.24 1.36 -4.78
CA GLU A 29 -0.23 0.00 -4.92
C GLU A 29 0.81 -0.84 -5.67
N MET A 30 1.12 -2.02 -5.13
CA MET A 30 1.96 -3.00 -5.80
C MET A 30 1.16 -4.27 -6.07
N GLY A 31 1.01 -4.57 -7.36
CA GLY A 31 0.28 -5.73 -7.84
C GLY A 31 1.23 -6.78 -8.39
N ASP A 32 1.15 -8.00 -7.86
CA ASP A 32 1.87 -9.14 -8.40
C ASP A 32 0.91 -10.10 -9.10
N ARG A 33 1.11 -10.26 -10.42
CA ARG A 33 0.31 -11.15 -11.25
C ARG A 33 0.60 -12.60 -10.87
N LYS A 34 -0.46 -13.38 -10.66
CA LYS A 34 -0.35 -14.83 -10.43
C LYS A 34 -0.90 -15.57 -11.64
N TRP A 35 -0.03 -16.30 -12.32
CA TRP A 35 -0.38 -17.11 -13.48
C TRP A 35 -1.19 -18.35 -13.08
N GLY A 36 -2.04 -18.80 -14.01
CA GLY A 36 -2.88 -19.98 -13.84
C GLY A 36 -4.31 -19.65 -13.43
N ALA A 37 -5.19 -20.65 -13.57
CA ALA A 37 -6.62 -20.53 -13.28
C ALA A 37 -6.99 -20.86 -11.83
N LYS A 38 -6.11 -21.55 -11.09
CA LYS A 38 -6.36 -22.00 -9.71
C LYS A 38 -5.10 -21.84 -8.85
N THR A 39 -4.91 -20.64 -8.33
CA THR A 39 -3.92 -20.37 -7.28
C THR A 39 -4.68 -20.10 -5.99
N ALA A 40 -4.40 -20.87 -4.94
CA ALA A 40 -5.12 -20.74 -3.68
C ALA A 40 -4.96 -19.32 -3.11
N HIS A 41 -6.04 -18.76 -2.58
CA HIS A 41 -6.10 -17.42 -1.98
C HIS A 41 -5.79 -16.25 -2.93
N VAL A 42 -5.76 -16.49 -4.25
CA VAL A 42 -5.60 -15.45 -5.28
C VAL A 42 -6.95 -15.09 -5.88
N GLY A 43 -7.27 -13.80 -5.87
CA GLY A 43 -8.47 -13.24 -6.48
C GLY A 43 -8.19 -12.49 -7.78
N ARG A 44 -9.27 -11.99 -8.41
CA ARG A 44 -9.16 -11.01 -9.48
C ARG A 44 -9.15 -9.60 -8.90
N HIS A 45 -8.09 -8.86 -9.20
CA HIS A 45 -7.88 -7.49 -8.76
C HIS A 45 -7.45 -6.63 -9.96
N TYR A 46 -7.61 -5.32 -9.86
CA TYR A 46 -6.96 -4.41 -10.79
C TYR A 46 -5.47 -4.37 -10.45
N LEU A 47 -4.62 -4.73 -11.42
CA LEU A 47 -3.16 -4.69 -11.26
C LEU A 47 -2.69 -3.35 -11.86
N GLY A 48 -2.38 -2.37 -11.01
CA GLY A 48 -2.09 -1.00 -11.43
C GLY A 48 -0.99 -0.92 -12.49
N LEU A 49 0.13 -1.63 -12.26
CA LEU A 49 1.25 -1.72 -13.20
C LEU A 49 0.90 -2.28 -14.58
N MET A 50 -0.16 -3.09 -14.68
CA MET A 50 -0.59 -3.69 -15.95
C MET A 50 -1.82 -3.01 -16.56
N GLY A 51 -2.45 -2.08 -15.84
CA GLY A 51 -3.62 -1.35 -16.29
C GLY A 51 -4.87 -2.21 -16.53
N LYS A 52 -4.97 -3.41 -15.91
CA LYS A 52 -6.06 -4.37 -16.18
C LYS A 52 -6.46 -5.19 -14.97
N VAL A 53 -7.67 -5.77 -15.02
CA VAL A 53 -8.16 -6.71 -13.99
C VAL A 53 -7.74 -8.14 -14.30
N GLU A 54 -6.88 -8.73 -13.47
CA GLU A 54 -6.38 -10.09 -13.63
C GLU A 54 -6.19 -10.79 -12.27
N ASN A 55 -5.90 -12.10 -12.30
CA ASN A 55 -5.51 -12.87 -11.12
C ASN A 55 -4.19 -12.34 -10.55
N GLY A 56 -4.20 -11.97 -9.26
CA GLY A 56 -3.02 -11.47 -8.59
C GLY A 56 -3.23 -11.26 -7.11
N VAL A 57 -2.18 -10.80 -6.45
CA VAL A 57 -2.24 -10.27 -5.08
C VAL A 57 -1.86 -8.81 -5.16
N VAL A 58 -2.60 -7.98 -4.43
CA VAL A 58 -2.40 -6.53 -4.38
C VAL A 58 -2.07 -6.13 -2.96
N THR A 59 -1.01 -5.34 -2.80
CA THR A 59 -0.67 -4.68 -1.54
C THR A 59 -0.76 -3.18 -1.70
N VAL A 60 -1.27 -2.50 -0.67
CA VAL A 60 -1.30 -1.04 -0.59
C VAL A 60 -0.28 -0.62 0.45
N HIS A 61 0.56 0.34 0.07
CA HIS A 61 1.60 0.90 0.90
C HIS A 61 1.29 2.37 1.15
N ALA A 62 1.51 2.82 2.39
CA ALA A 62 1.44 4.22 2.76
C ALA A 62 2.80 4.61 3.37
N LEU A 63 3.36 5.72 2.91
CA LEU A 63 4.62 6.28 3.37
C LEU A 63 4.43 7.75 3.70
N TRP A 64 4.81 8.15 4.91
CA TRP A 64 5.01 9.55 5.26
C TRP A 64 6.46 9.93 4.95
N ALA A 65 6.65 10.87 4.02
CA ALA A 65 7.95 11.39 3.66
C ALA A 65 8.13 12.82 4.20
N ASP A 66 9.17 13.02 5.00
CA ASP A 66 9.58 14.34 5.51
C ASP A 66 11.10 14.43 5.42
N GLU A 67 11.62 15.43 4.69
CA GLU A 67 13.05 15.62 4.47
C GLU A 67 13.86 15.71 5.78
N ARG A 68 13.24 16.14 6.89
CA ARG A 68 13.90 16.21 8.20
C ARG A 68 14.23 14.85 8.81
N LEU A 69 13.56 13.79 8.34
CA LEU A 69 13.77 12.41 8.80
C LEU A 69 14.85 11.67 8.00
N TYR A 70 15.21 12.19 6.82
CA TYR A 70 16.25 11.62 5.96
C TYR A 70 17.54 12.43 6.14
N LYS A 71 18.47 11.94 6.98
CA LYS A 71 19.82 12.51 7.16
C LYS A 71 20.84 11.91 6.21
#